data_AF-A0A9X0QDD6-F1
#
_entry.id   AF-A0A9X0QDD6-F1
#
_cell.length_a   1.000
_cell.length_b   1.000
_cell.length_c   1.000
_cell.angle_alpha   90.00
_cell.angle_beta   90.00
_cell.angle_gamma   90.00
#
_symmetry.space_group_name_H-M   'P 1'
#
loop_
_entity.id
_entity.type
_entity.pdbx_description
1 polymer ?
#
loop_
_entity_poly.entity_id
_entity_poly.type
_entity_poly.pdbx_seq_one_letter_code
_entity_poly.pdbx_strand_id
1 'polypeptide(L)' 'MRSELIFRARETVDNKYKLCQTASKATRRLHISAKNTTDTINDAFLRIAGGDDASLSANPVLASS' A
#
# COMPACT_ATOMS: atom_id res chain seq x y z
N MET A 1 3.96 -1.22 15.41
CA MET A 1 2.75 -2.05 15.49
C MET A 1 1.95 -1.87 14.20
N ARG A 2 1.25 -2.90 13.68
CA ARG A 2 0.58 -2.80 12.37
C ARG A 2 -0.51 -1.72 12.31
N SER A 3 -1.23 -1.51 13.43
CA SER A 3 -2.23 -0.45 13.57
C SER A 3 -1.67 0.95 13.31
N GLU A 4 -0.49 1.24 13.85
CA GLU A 4 0.22 2.52 13.64
C GLU A 4 0.59 2.74 12.16
N LEU A 5 1.08 1.69 11.49
CA LEU A 5 1.43 1.77 10.07
C LEU A 5 0.19 2.04 9.19
N ILE A 6 -0.93 1.40 9.52
CA ILE A 6 -2.19 1.64 8.83
C ILE A 6 -2.67 3.06 9.08
N PHE A 7 -2.61 3.57 10.32
CA PHE A 7 -3.00 4.93 10.67
C PHE A 7 -2.22 5.95 9.85
N ARG A 8 -0.89 5.88 9.85
CA ARG A 8 -0.02 6.78 9.08
C ARG A 8 -0.27 6.69 7.57
N ALA A 9 -0.40 5.48 7.03
CA ALA A 9 -0.70 5.31 5.61
C ALA A 9 -2.06 5.92 5.21
N ARG A 10 -3.00 5.99 6.16
CA ARG A 10 -4.34 6.57 5.97
C ARG A 10 -4.32 8.10 6.02
N GLU A 11 -3.35 8.71 6.71
CA GLU A 11 -3.08 10.15 6.64
C GLU A 11 -2.52 10.56 5.26
N THR A 12 -1.80 9.66 4.59
CA THR A 12 -1.31 9.87 3.22
C THR A 12 -2.36 9.55 2.16
N VAL A 13 -3.25 8.59 2.42
CA VAL A 13 -4.30 8.14 1.49
C VAL A 13 -5.68 8.23 2.16
N ASP A 14 -6.39 9.33 1.90
CA ASP A 14 -7.71 9.62 2.50
C ASP A 14 -8.78 8.56 2.21
N ASN A 15 -8.74 7.97 1.01
CA ASN A 15 -9.72 6.98 0.59
C ASN A 15 -9.28 5.57 1.03
N LYS A 16 -10.03 4.98 1.97
CA LYS A 16 -9.76 3.63 2.50
C LYS A 16 -9.71 2.54 1.43
N TYR A 17 -10.51 2.65 0.36
CA TYR A 17 -10.51 1.68 -0.74
C TYR A 17 -9.26 1.81 -1.60
N LYS A 18 -8.83 3.06 -1.83
CA LYS A 18 -7.55 3.34 -2.52
C LYS A 18 -6.39 2.78 -1.70
N LEU A 19 -6.38 3.00 -0.37
CA LEU A 19 -5.37 2.45 0.53
C LEU A 19 -5.28 0.91 0.43
N CYS A 20 -6.41 0.20 0.46
CA CYS A 20 -6.43 -1.26 0.32
C CYS A 20 -5.91 -1.74 -1.04
N GLN A 21 -6.27 -1.06 -2.13
CA GLN A 21 -5.75 -1.38 -3.48
C GLN A 21 -4.23 -1.16 -3.56
N THR A 22 -3.76 0.00 -3.09
CA THR A 22 -2.34 0.37 -3.07
C THR A 22 -1.54 -0.64 -2.23
N ALA A 23 -2.00 -0.96 -1.02
CA ALA A 23 -1.36 -1.94 -0.16
C ALA A 23 -1.30 -3.33 -0.79
N SER A 24 -2.37 -3.75 -1.48
CA SER A 24 -2.39 -5.04 -2.19
C SER A 24 -1.39 -5.10 -3.35
N LYS A 25 -1.30 -4.02 -4.14
CA LYS A 25 -0.33 -3.90 -5.25
C LYS A 25 1.10 -3.84 -4.74
N ALA A 26 1.37 -3.01 -3.72
CA ALA A 26 2.66 -2.91 -3.07
C ALA A 26 3.09 -4.26 -2.49
N THR A 27 2.20 -4.95 -1.77
CA THR A 27 2.48 -6.29 -1.21
C THR A 27 2.88 -7.27 -2.32
N ARG A 28 2.13 -7.33 -3.43
CA ARG A 28 2.48 -8.22 -4.56
C ARG A 28 3.85 -7.91 -5.18
N ARG A 29 4.23 -6.63 -5.25
CA ARG A 29 5.54 -6.21 -5.79
C ARG A 29 6.70 -6.49 -4.84
N LEU A 30 6.45 -6.40 -3.53
CA LEU A 30 7.45 -6.61 -2.49
C LEU A 30 7.60 -8.07 -2.09
N HIS A 31 6.59 -8.90 -2.41
CA HIS A 31 6.58 -10.30 -2.05
C HIS A 31 7.61 -11.09 -2.87
N ILE A 32 8.51 -11.74 -2.14
CA ILE A 32 9.48 -12.71 -2.67
C ILE A 32 9.15 -14.02 -1.97
N SER A 33 9.18 -15.15 -2.70
CA SER A 33 8.67 -16.48 -2.28
C SER A 33 9.17 -17.01 -0.92
N ALA A 34 10.22 -16.40 -0.33
CA ALA A 34 10.78 -16.74 0.98
C ALA A 34 10.51 -15.73 2.11
N LYS A 35 9.78 -14.63 1.85
CA LYS A 35 9.48 -13.60 2.86
C LYS A 35 8.15 -13.86 3.55
N ASN A 36 8.12 -13.63 4.87
CA ASN A 36 6.89 -13.64 5.65
C ASN A 36 5.90 -12.61 5.08
N THR A 37 4.67 -13.05 4.80
CA THR A 37 3.60 -12.22 4.25
C THR A 37 3.25 -11.04 5.15
N THR A 38 3.24 -11.23 6.47
CA THR A 38 2.92 -10.18 7.43
C THR A 38 3.94 -9.04 7.36
N ASP A 39 5.22 -9.39 7.32
CA ASP A 39 6.31 -8.41 7.21
C ASP A 39 6.28 -7.67 5.87
N THR A 40 5.94 -8.38 4.80
CA THR A 40 5.77 -7.79 3.47
C THR A 40 4.63 -6.76 3.46
N ILE A 41 3.50 -7.05 4.11
CA ILE A 41 2.37 -6.12 4.20
C ILE A 41 2.73 -4.91 5.10
N ASN A 42 3.48 -5.14 6.18
CA ASN A 42 3.93 -4.04 7.04
C ASN A 42 4.90 -3.11 6.29
N ASP A 43 5.83 -3.65 5.49
CA ASP A 43 6.71 -2.87 4.62
C ASP A 43 5.90 -2.08 3.56
N ALA A 44 4.86 -2.70 3.00
CA ALA A 44 3.95 -2.00 2.09
C ALA A 44 3.30 -0.77 2.75
N PHE A 45 2.77 -0.89 3.97
CA PHE A 45 2.19 0.26 4.68
C PHE A 45 3.24 1.31 5.07
N LEU A 46 4.45 0.89 5.43
CA LEU A 46 5.55 1.81 5.74
C LEU A 46 5.92 2.69 4.54
N ARG A 47 6.02 2.09 3.35
CA ARG A 47 6.30 2.83 2.10
C ARG A 47 5.17 3.76 1.69
N ILE A 48 3.91 3.33 1.86
CA ILE A 48 2.75 4.19 1.59
C ILE A 48 2.77 5.41 2.53
N ALA A 49 3.03 5.21 3.82
CA ALA A 49 3.15 6.31 4.78
C ALA A 49 4.35 7.23 4.51
N GLY A 50 5.43 6.70 3.94
CA GLY A 50 6.62 7.45 3.54
C GLY A 50 6.46 8.27 2.26
N GLY A 51 5.30 8.23 1.61
CA GLY A 51 5.07 8.93 0.34
C GLY A 51 5.84 8.33 -0.83
N ASP A 52 6.23 7.05 -0.75
CA ASP A 52 6.93 6.36 -1.83
C ASP A 52 5.96 6.19 -3.02
N ASP A 53 6.04 7.14 -3.97
CA ASP A 53 5.18 7.28 -5.16
C ASP A 53 5.16 6.03 -6.05
N ALA A 54 6.23 5.22 -5.97
CA ALA A 54 6.30 3.94 -6.64
C ALA A 54 5.14 3.01 -6.25
N SER A 55 4.58 3.14 -5.05
CA SER A 55 3.38 2.39 -4.63
C SER A 55 2.07 3.06 -5.04
N LEU A 56 2.06 4.40 -5.18
CA LEU A 56 0.89 5.25 -5.42
C LEU A 56 0.50 5.38 -6.90
N SER A 57 1.43 5.16 -7.84
CA SER A 57 1.25 5.37 -9.28
C SER A 57 0.34 4.38 -10.01
N ALA A 58 -0.40 3.54 -9.28
CA ALA A 58 -1.36 2.64 -9.92
C ALA A 58 -2.66 3.37 -10.23
N ASN A 59 -2.64 4.24 -11.24
CA ASN A 59 -3.84 4.73 -11.94
C ASN A 59 -4.77 3.54 -12.22
N PRO A 60 -5.97 3.47 -11.62
CA PRO A 60 -7.05 2.75 -12.26
C PRO A 60 -7.57 3.69 -13.36
N VAL A 61 -6.97 3.64 -14.55
CA VAL A 61 -7.71 4.07 -15.74
C VAL A 61 -8.85 3.06 -15.89
N LEU A 62 -10.01 3.39 -15.33
CA LEU A 62 -11.27 2.81 -15.72
C LEU A 62 -12.31 3.93 -15.82
N ALA A 63 -12.35 4.47 -17.04
CA ALA A 63 -13.51 5.00 -17.75
C ALA A 63 -14.34 6.11 -17.08
N SER A 64 -14.09 7.34 -17.53
CA SER A 64 -15.19 8.25 -17.85
C SER A 64 -15.91 7.74 -19.11
N SER A 65 -17.22 7.51 -19.01
CA SER A 65 -18.28 7.80 -20.00
C SER A 65 -19.61 7.35 -19.43
#